data_AF-A0A376D4G4-F1
#
_entry.id   AF-A0A376D4G4-F1
#
_cell.length_a   1.000
_cell.length_b   1.000
_cell.length_c   1.000
_cell.angle_alpha   90.00
_cell.angle_beta   90.00
_cell.angle_gamma   90.00
#
_symmetry.space_group_name_H-M   'P 1'
#
loop_
_entity.id
_entity.type
_entity.pdbx_description
1 polymer ?
#
loop_
_entity_poly.entity_id
_entity_poly.type
_entity_poly.pdbx_seq_one_letter_code
_entity_poly.pdbx_strand_id
1 'polypeptide(L)'
;MGSAPAALDTLNELAAALGNDPNFATTMLNALAGKQPLDNTLTNLSGKDVAGLLAYLGLGEAAKRGVGTGENQIPDMASFSGVRDYYGKQLLPGGLILQWLTIPSSAAAKAVTLNNGNYQLSGYKWPQSFGVLFAVFATKVSGSTNEAYAISVNRHSTDVIVTWNARKADDVHILGIGKL
;
A
#
# COMPACT_ATOMS: atom_id res chain seq x y z
N MET A 1 -8.17 23.85 -87.28
CA MET A 1 -7.31 22.84 -86.61
C MET A 1 -6.21 23.60 -85.89
N GLY A 2 -6.11 23.50 -84.55
CA GLY A 2 -4.91 24.02 -83.86
C GLY A 2 -4.99 24.38 -82.37
N SER A 3 -6.15 24.39 -81.70
CA SER A 3 -6.24 24.82 -80.28
C SER A 3 -5.95 23.73 -79.24
N ALA A 4 -5.49 22.54 -79.66
CA ALA A 4 -5.18 21.41 -78.79
C ALA A 4 -3.83 21.45 -78.02
N PRO A 5 -2.77 22.20 -78.41
CA PRO A 5 -1.47 22.13 -77.73
C PRO A 5 -1.51 22.53 -76.26
N ALA A 6 -2.17 23.65 -75.92
CA ALA A 6 -2.25 24.13 -74.54
C ALA A 6 -3.14 23.23 -73.66
N ALA A 7 -4.26 22.74 -74.19
CA ALA A 7 -5.13 21.81 -73.46
C ALA A 7 -4.42 20.48 -73.18
N LEU A 8 -3.65 19.95 -74.14
CA LEU A 8 -2.87 18.74 -73.94
C LEU A 8 -1.74 18.93 -72.92
N ASP A 9 -1.11 20.10 -72.91
CA ASP A 9 -0.12 20.48 -71.90
C ASP A 9 -0.74 20.46 -70.49
N THR A 10 -1.90 21.09 -70.32
CA THR A 10 -2.63 21.06 -69.03
C THR A 10 -3.06 19.64 -68.60
N LEU A 11 -3.39 18.76 -69.55
CA LEU A 11 -3.74 17.37 -69.25
C LEU A 11 -2.50 16.56 -68.82
N ASN A 12 -1.35 16.81 -69.45
CA ASN A 12 -0.09 16.19 -69.08
C ASN A 12 0.38 16.65 -67.70
N GLU A 13 0.24 17.95 -67.41
CA GLU A 13 0.51 18.52 -66.08
C GLU A 13 -0.39 17.91 -65.00
N LEU A 14 -1.69 17.71 -65.28
CA LEU A 14 -2.62 17.09 -64.33
C LEU A 14 -2.31 15.60 -64.10
N ALA A 15 -2.02 14.85 -65.17
CA ALA A 15 -1.64 13.45 -65.06
C ALA A 15 -0.36 13.29 -64.22
N ALA A 16 0.63 14.15 -64.47
CA ALA A 16 1.86 14.20 -63.67
C ALA A 16 1.59 14.60 -62.21
N ALA A 17 0.70 15.57 -61.96
CA ALA A 17 0.31 16.00 -60.61
C ALA A 17 -0.41 14.89 -59.81
N LEU A 18 -1.10 13.97 -60.49
CA LEU A 18 -1.71 12.77 -59.90
C LEU A 18 -0.75 11.55 -59.89
N GLY A 19 0.52 11.75 -60.22
CA GLY A 19 1.54 10.71 -60.19
C GLY A 19 1.45 9.68 -61.33
N ASN A 20 0.77 10.01 -62.42
CA ASN A 20 0.49 9.11 -63.54
C ASN A 20 -0.17 7.77 -63.10
N ASP A 21 -0.96 7.77 -62.02
CA ASP A 21 -1.62 6.57 -61.48
C ASP A 21 -2.97 6.29 -62.19
N PRO A 22 -3.07 5.24 -63.04
CA PRO A 22 -4.33 4.88 -63.71
C PRO A 22 -5.42 4.43 -62.75
N ASN A 23 -5.07 4.06 -61.51
CA ASN A 23 -5.96 3.57 -60.46
C ASN A 23 -6.06 4.52 -59.27
N PHE A 24 -5.78 5.81 -59.45
CA PHE A 24 -5.72 6.81 -58.38
C PHE A 24 -6.89 6.71 -57.37
N ALA A 25 -8.13 6.57 -57.86
CA ALA A 25 -9.31 6.43 -56.99
C ALA A 25 -9.25 5.18 -56.09
N THR A 26 -8.84 4.03 -56.64
CA THR A 26 -8.68 2.78 -55.91
C THR A 26 -7.52 2.87 -54.92
N THR A 27 -6.39 3.46 -55.33
CA THR A 27 -5.23 3.72 -54.46
C THR A 27 -5.65 4.55 -53.24
N MET A 28 -6.38 5.64 -53.48
CA MET A 28 -6.88 6.52 -52.40
C MET A 28 -7.91 5.82 -51.51
N LEU A 29 -8.83 5.03 -52.07
CA LEU A 29 -9.79 4.25 -51.28
C LEU A 29 -9.10 3.25 -50.36
N ASN A 30 -8.09 2.53 -50.86
CA ASN A 30 -7.31 1.59 -50.06
C ASN A 30 -6.54 2.31 -48.94
N ALA A 31 -5.96 3.48 -49.23
CA ALA A 31 -5.28 4.29 -48.23
C ALA A 31 -6.25 4.83 -47.16
N LEU A 32 -7.47 5.19 -47.53
CA LEU A 32 -8.51 5.63 -46.59
C LEU A 32 -9.07 4.46 -45.78
N ALA A 33 -9.21 3.28 -46.36
CA ALA A 33 -9.68 2.07 -45.68
C ALA A 33 -8.73 1.62 -44.55
N GLY A 34 -7.45 1.98 -44.63
CA GLY A 34 -6.47 1.75 -43.55
C GLY A 34 -6.54 2.75 -42.40
N LYS A 35 -7.31 3.84 -42.54
CA LYS A 35 -7.48 4.82 -41.45
C LYS A 35 -8.41 4.27 -40.39
N GLN A 36 -8.15 4.64 -39.15
CA GLN A 36 -9.03 4.31 -38.04
C GLN A 36 -10.42 4.94 -38.26
N PRO A 37 -11.52 4.19 -38.04
CA PRO A 37 -12.88 4.75 -38.09
C PRO A 37 -13.04 5.90 -37.10
N LEU A 38 -13.96 6.81 -37.39
CA LEU A 38 -14.33 7.86 -36.45
C LEU A 38 -14.92 7.22 -35.18
N ASP A 39 -14.20 7.36 -34.08
CA ASP A 39 -14.61 6.87 -32.75
C ASP A 39 -14.47 8.00 -31.73
N ASN A 40 -15.50 8.18 -30.90
CA ASN A 40 -15.53 9.28 -29.93
C ASN A 40 -14.46 9.12 -28.84
N THR A 41 -14.18 7.89 -28.39
CA THR A 41 -13.18 7.62 -27.36
C THR A 41 -11.79 7.92 -27.89
N LEU A 42 -11.47 7.42 -29.07
CA LEU A 42 -10.20 7.71 -29.71
C LEU A 42 -10.07 9.21 -30.04
N THR A 43 -11.12 9.85 -30.55
CA THR A 43 -11.09 11.31 -30.81
C THR A 43 -10.76 12.07 -29.52
N ASN A 44 -11.33 11.65 -28.39
CA ASN A 44 -11.00 12.23 -27.10
C ASN A 44 -9.57 11.90 -26.64
N LEU A 45 -9.06 10.69 -26.85
CA LEU A 45 -7.72 10.29 -26.39
C LEU A 45 -6.60 10.86 -27.28
N SER A 46 -6.85 10.91 -28.58
CA SER A 46 -5.89 11.38 -29.59
C SER A 46 -5.64 12.88 -29.42
N GLY A 47 -4.36 13.25 -29.38
CA GLY A 47 -3.95 14.65 -29.17
C GLY A 47 -3.93 15.11 -27.71
N LYS A 48 -4.28 14.27 -26.73
CA LYS A 48 -4.08 14.58 -25.31
C LYS A 48 -2.65 14.24 -24.85
N ASP A 49 -2.11 15.09 -23.99
CA ASP A 49 -0.91 14.78 -23.22
C ASP A 49 -1.25 13.87 -22.02
N VAL A 50 -0.25 13.45 -21.24
CA VAL A 50 -0.46 12.59 -20.07
C VAL A 50 -1.45 13.23 -19.08
N ALA A 51 -1.36 14.54 -18.84
CA ALA A 51 -2.28 15.24 -17.94
C ALA A 51 -3.72 15.20 -18.44
N GLY A 52 -3.95 15.45 -19.74
CA GLY A 52 -5.24 15.36 -20.38
C GLY A 52 -5.82 13.94 -20.34
N LEU A 53 -4.98 12.91 -20.49
CA LEU A 53 -5.40 11.51 -20.39
C LEU A 53 -5.84 11.15 -18.97
N LEU A 54 -5.07 11.55 -17.95
CA LEU A 54 -5.45 11.35 -16.56
C LEU A 54 -6.78 12.03 -16.24
N ALA A 55 -6.98 13.27 -16.72
CA ALA A 55 -8.23 13.99 -16.55
C ALA A 55 -9.41 13.31 -17.27
N TYR A 56 -9.21 12.83 -18.50
CA TYR A 56 -10.25 12.13 -19.26
C TYR A 56 -10.69 10.84 -18.58
N LEU A 57 -9.76 10.10 -17.99
CA LEU A 57 -10.03 8.87 -17.24
C LEU A 57 -10.50 9.12 -15.80
N GLY A 58 -10.53 10.38 -15.33
CA GLY A 58 -10.87 10.72 -13.96
C GLY A 58 -9.84 10.23 -12.92
N LEU A 59 -8.59 10.04 -13.33
CA LEU A 59 -7.52 9.58 -12.46
C LEU A 59 -6.98 10.72 -11.59
N GLY A 60 -7.09 10.55 -10.28
CA GLY A 60 -6.58 11.52 -9.30
C GLY A 60 -5.07 11.39 -9.03
N GLU A 61 -4.59 12.17 -8.06
CA GLU A 61 -3.17 12.23 -7.69
C GLU A 61 -2.57 10.88 -7.29
N ALA A 62 -3.37 9.96 -6.73
CA ALA A 62 -2.92 8.64 -6.33
C ALA A 62 -2.34 7.83 -7.51
N ALA A 63 -2.91 7.95 -8.71
CA ALA A 63 -2.46 7.24 -9.90
C ALA A 63 -1.07 7.69 -10.38
N LYS A 64 -0.61 8.85 -9.94
CA LYS A 64 0.70 9.42 -10.29
C LYS A 64 1.80 9.05 -9.28
N ARG A 65 1.44 8.43 -8.16
CA ARG A 65 2.37 8.11 -7.07
C ARG A 65 2.97 6.73 -7.25
N GLY A 66 4.26 6.62 -6.97
CA GLY A 66 4.94 5.32 -6.89
C GLY A 66 4.52 4.52 -5.65
N VAL A 67 4.77 3.21 -5.70
CA VAL A 67 4.57 2.31 -4.56
C VAL A 67 5.83 2.32 -3.68
N GLY A 68 5.66 2.51 -2.37
CA GLY A 68 6.75 2.52 -1.40
C GLY A 68 6.42 3.32 -0.13
N THR A 69 7.42 3.52 0.73
CA THR A 69 7.27 4.19 2.04
C THR A 69 7.92 5.59 2.09
N GLY A 70 8.46 6.07 0.98
CA GLY A 70 9.03 7.41 0.85
C GLY A 70 7.98 8.52 0.75
N GLU A 71 8.44 9.76 0.77
CA GLU A 71 7.57 10.93 0.61
C GLU A 71 6.80 10.87 -0.72
N ASN A 72 5.52 11.25 -0.68
CA ASN A 72 4.61 11.20 -1.84
C ASN A 72 4.41 9.80 -2.47
N GLN A 73 4.73 8.71 -1.76
CA GLN A 73 4.44 7.34 -2.19
C GLN A 73 3.17 6.77 -1.55
N ILE A 74 2.62 5.72 -2.17
CA ILE A 74 1.53 4.92 -1.60
C ILE A 74 2.14 3.60 -1.09
N PRO A 75 2.05 3.30 0.21
CA PRO A 75 2.55 2.03 0.75
C PRO A 75 1.77 0.84 0.19
N ASP A 76 2.48 -0.23 -0.15
CA ASP A 76 1.85 -1.50 -0.50
C ASP A 76 1.38 -2.28 0.73
N MET A 77 0.73 -3.42 0.51
CA MET A 77 0.29 -4.30 1.59
C MET A 77 1.47 -4.86 2.41
N ALA A 78 2.64 -5.08 1.79
CA ALA A 78 3.81 -5.62 2.49
C ALA A 78 4.35 -4.62 3.55
N SER A 79 4.15 -3.32 3.31
CA SER A 79 4.41 -2.24 4.28
C SER A 79 3.53 -2.32 5.53
N PHE A 80 2.44 -3.08 5.47
CA PHE A 80 1.54 -3.41 6.58
C PHE A 80 1.64 -4.89 7.00
N SER A 81 2.79 -5.53 6.83
CA SER A 81 2.96 -6.93 7.24
C SER A 81 2.74 -7.13 8.75
N GLY A 82 2.19 -8.29 9.12
CA GLY A 82 1.85 -8.56 10.50
C GLY A 82 1.53 -10.02 10.78
N VAL A 83 1.42 -10.34 12.06
CA VAL A 83 0.98 -11.64 12.59
C VAL A 83 -0.22 -11.38 13.49
N ARG A 84 -1.38 -11.94 13.15
CA ARG A 84 -2.67 -11.75 13.85
C ARG A 84 -2.96 -12.92 14.78
N ASP A 85 -2.00 -13.23 15.64
CA ASP A 85 -2.09 -14.31 16.62
C ASP A 85 -2.12 -13.74 18.04
N TYR A 86 -2.23 -14.61 19.04
CA TYR A 86 -2.18 -14.32 20.45
C TYR A 86 -0.94 -13.48 20.80
N TYR A 87 0.22 -13.81 20.22
CA TYR A 87 1.42 -12.96 20.19
C TYR A 87 1.58 -12.43 18.78
N GLY A 88 1.20 -11.18 18.59
CA GLY A 88 1.06 -10.60 17.27
C GLY A 88 1.81 -9.29 17.11
N LYS A 89 1.95 -8.91 15.85
CA LYS A 89 2.57 -7.65 15.46
C LYS A 89 1.91 -7.08 14.23
N GLN A 90 1.96 -5.77 14.10
CA GLN A 90 1.56 -5.02 12.93
C GLN A 90 2.65 -4.01 12.63
N LEU A 91 3.33 -4.16 11.50
CA LEU A 91 4.19 -3.13 10.96
C LEU A 91 3.33 -2.07 10.28
N LEU A 92 3.76 -0.83 10.37
CA LEU A 92 3.14 0.30 9.69
C LEU A 92 4.18 0.97 8.77
N PRO A 93 3.73 1.60 7.68
CA PRO A 93 4.59 2.43 6.85
C PRO A 93 5.36 3.45 7.70
N GLY A 94 6.65 3.64 7.39
CA GLY A 94 7.54 4.49 8.20
C GLY A 94 8.19 3.79 9.40
N GLY A 95 8.05 2.47 9.52
CA GLY A 95 8.81 1.64 10.46
C GLY A 95 8.24 1.59 11.88
N LEU A 96 7.10 2.24 12.14
CA LEU A 96 6.36 2.07 13.39
C LEU A 96 5.83 0.63 13.47
N ILE A 97 5.95 0.02 14.64
CA ILE A 97 5.45 -1.33 14.90
C ILE A 97 4.61 -1.34 16.17
N LEU A 98 3.45 -1.96 16.07
CA LEU A 98 2.57 -2.31 17.18
C LEU A 98 2.76 -3.79 17.46
N GLN A 99 2.99 -4.17 18.71
CA GLN A 99 3.13 -5.58 19.09
C GLN A 99 2.26 -5.86 20.30
N TRP A 100 1.65 -7.04 20.34
CA TRP A 100 0.81 -7.44 21.45
C TRP A 100 1.10 -8.87 21.87
N LEU A 101 0.87 -9.12 23.16
CA LEU A 101 0.86 -10.47 23.71
C LEU A 101 -0.09 -10.55 24.90
N THR A 102 -0.54 -11.76 25.19
CA THR A 102 -1.34 -12.03 26.39
C THR A 102 -0.62 -13.00 27.31
N ILE A 103 -0.55 -12.63 28.58
CA ILE A 103 -0.08 -13.52 29.63
C ILE A 103 -1.32 -14.12 30.31
N PRO A 104 -1.56 -15.43 30.18
CA PRO A 104 -2.72 -16.05 30.82
C PRO A 104 -2.52 -16.09 32.34
N SER A 105 -3.62 -15.97 33.07
CA SER A 105 -3.72 -16.11 34.54
C SER A 105 -3.08 -17.38 35.07
N SER A 106 -3.17 -18.49 34.31
CA SER A 106 -2.51 -19.76 34.66
C SER A 106 -0.98 -19.65 34.74
N ALA A 107 -0.37 -18.70 34.03
CA ALA A 107 1.06 -18.44 34.09
C ALA A 107 1.45 -17.57 35.30
N ALA A 108 0.52 -16.75 35.84
CA ALA A 108 0.78 -15.96 37.05
C ALA A 108 1.10 -16.85 38.27
N ALA A 109 0.59 -18.08 38.31
CA ALA A 109 0.95 -19.07 39.32
C ALA A 109 2.46 -19.41 39.34
N LYS A 110 3.18 -19.18 38.24
CA LYS A 110 4.64 -19.40 38.10
C LYS A 110 5.47 -18.16 38.43
N ALA A 111 4.85 -17.05 38.80
CA ALA A 111 5.57 -15.83 39.16
C ALA A 111 6.44 -16.05 40.41
N VAL A 112 7.62 -15.44 40.40
CA VAL A 112 8.56 -15.43 41.52
C VAL A 112 8.09 -14.39 42.54
N THR A 113 8.04 -14.79 43.81
CA THR A 113 7.76 -13.86 44.92
C THR A 113 9.00 -12.98 45.15
N LEU A 114 8.80 -11.66 45.14
CA LEU A 114 9.83 -10.68 45.45
C LEU A 114 9.84 -10.36 46.95
N ASN A 115 10.94 -9.79 47.45
CA ASN A 115 11.10 -9.44 48.87
C ASN A 115 10.07 -8.42 49.37
N ASN A 116 9.47 -7.64 48.47
CA ASN A 116 8.40 -6.67 48.78
C ASN A 116 6.99 -7.29 48.77
N GLY A 117 6.87 -8.61 48.64
CA GLY A 117 5.60 -9.33 48.60
C GLY A 117 4.90 -9.32 47.23
N ASN A 118 5.44 -8.62 46.23
CA ASN A 118 4.92 -8.65 44.87
C ASN A 118 5.34 -9.93 44.13
N TYR A 119 4.68 -10.21 43.02
CA TYR A 119 4.91 -11.40 42.21
C TYR A 119 5.33 -10.98 40.82
N GLN A 120 6.48 -11.45 40.35
CA GLN A 120 7.03 -11.09 39.03
C GLN A 120 7.14 -12.31 38.13
N LEU A 121 6.66 -12.19 36.90
CA LEU A 121 6.80 -13.19 35.86
C LEU A 121 7.65 -12.63 34.72
N SER A 122 8.64 -13.42 34.32
CA SER A 122 9.54 -13.14 33.20
C SER A 122 9.46 -14.29 32.19
N GLY A 123 10.16 -14.16 31.04
CA GLY A 123 10.25 -15.22 30.04
C GLY A 123 9.33 -15.04 28.82
N TYR A 124 8.54 -13.97 28.80
CA TYR A 124 7.80 -13.55 27.62
C TYR A 124 8.66 -12.63 26.76
N LYS A 125 8.50 -12.72 25.44
CA LYS A 125 9.26 -11.92 24.47
C LYS A 125 8.31 -11.23 23.51
N TRP A 126 8.70 -10.05 23.07
CA TRP A 126 8.04 -9.42 21.93
C TRP A 126 8.21 -10.29 20.69
N PRO A 127 7.19 -10.40 19.81
CA PRO A 127 7.30 -11.10 18.53
C PRO A 127 8.47 -10.64 17.64
N GLN A 128 8.93 -9.41 17.84
CA GLN A 128 10.08 -8.78 17.21
C GLN A 128 10.73 -7.86 18.24
N SER A 129 12.06 -7.81 18.30
CA SER A 129 12.72 -6.82 19.15
C SER A 129 12.47 -5.41 18.62
N PHE A 130 12.12 -4.47 19.50
CA PHE A 130 12.05 -3.05 19.14
C PHE A 130 13.46 -2.47 19.00
N GLY A 131 13.73 -1.74 17.93
CA GLY A 131 14.90 -0.86 17.87
C GLY A 131 14.76 0.30 18.87
N VAL A 132 13.56 0.88 18.92
CA VAL A 132 13.17 1.90 19.93
C VAL A 132 11.79 1.61 20.46
N LEU A 133 11.63 1.57 21.79
CA LEU A 133 10.35 1.37 22.46
C LEU A 133 9.78 2.69 22.98
N PHE A 134 8.62 3.09 22.46
CA PHE A 134 7.96 4.34 22.84
C PHE A 134 6.98 4.18 23.99
N ALA A 135 6.22 3.09 24.03
CA ALA A 135 5.24 2.86 25.08
C ALA A 135 4.96 1.37 25.27
N VAL A 136 4.61 1.02 26.51
CA VAL A 136 4.07 -0.29 26.88
C VAL A 136 2.84 -0.05 27.72
N PHE A 137 1.74 -0.68 27.35
CA PHE A 137 0.48 -0.66 28.07
C PHE A 137 0.14 -2.08 28.48
N ALA A 138 -0.41 -2.23 29.67
CA ALA A 138 -0.93 -3.49 30.15
C ALA A 138 -2.32 -3.28 30.71
N THR A 139 -3.24 -4.15 30.35
CA THR A 139 -4.61 -4.16 30.87
C THR A 139 -4.98 -5.56 31.28
N LYS A 140 -5.80 -5.67 32.33
CA LYS A 140 -6.46 -6.94 32.59
C LYS A 140 -7.48 -7.22 31.49
N VAL A 141 -7.79 -8.51 31.32
CA VAL A 141 -8.95 -8.95 30.56
C VAL A 141 -10.16 -9.03 31.51
N SER A 142 -11.25 -8.33 31.22
CA SER A 142 -12.46 -8.39 32.05
C SER A 142 -13.18 -9.73 31.88
N GLY A 143 -13.25 -10.53 32.95
CA GLY A 143 -13.99 -11.80 32.96
C GLY A 143 -13.50 -12.83 33.99
N SER A 144 -12.31 -12.66 34.56
CA SER A 144 -11.80 -13.50 35.64
C SER A 144 -12.20 -12.99 37.04
N THR A 145 -12.23 -13.91 38.00
CA THR A 145 -12.61 -13.67 39.40
C THR A 145 -11.43 -13.29 40.31
N ASN A 146 -10.22 -13.10 39.79
CA ASN A 146 -9.02 -12.81 40.60
C ASN A 146 -8.70 -11.31 40.55
N GLU A 147 -9.10 -10.57 41.57
CA GLU A 147 -9.09 -9.09 41.65
C GLU A 147 -7.71 -8.39 41.55
N ALA A 148 -6.61 -9.11 41.26
CA ALA A 148 -5.27 -8.54 41.20
C ALA A 148 -4.90 -8.07 39.78
N TYR A 149 -4.63 -6.77 39.66
CA TYR A 149 -4.17 -6.12 38.44
C TYR A 149 -2.65 -6.22 38.31
N ALA A 150 -2.15 -6.26 37.06
CA ALA A 150 -0.74 -6.00 36.80
C ALA A 150 -0.43 -4.57 37.25
N ILE A 151 0.48 -4.42 38.21
CA ILE A 151 0.86 -3.12 38.77
C ILE A 151 2.00 -2.47 37.97
N SER A 152 2.77 -3.26 37.24
CA SER A 152 3.80 -2.75 36.33
C SER A 152 4.15 -3.75 35.24
N VAL A 153 4.55 -3.21 34.09
CA VAL A 153 5.21 -3.95 33.01
C VAL A 153 6.50 -3.22 32.66
N ASN A 154 7.57 -3.98 32.40
CA ASN A 154 8.85 -3.41 32.01
C ASN A 154 8.77 -2.68 30.65
N ARG A 155 9.79 -1.88 30.38
CA ARG A 155 9.96 -1.13 29.12
C ARG A 155 11.18 -1.59 28.34
N HIS A 156 11.47 -2.89 28.35
CA HIS A 156 12.56 -3.44 27.56
C HIS A 156 12.11 -3.70 26.12
N SER A 157 13.06 -3.61 25.19
CA SER A 157 12.82 -3.77 23.76
C SER A 157 12.66 -5.23 23.31
N THR A 158 13.09 -6.20 24.12
CA THR A 158 13.19 -7.62 23.73
C THR A 158 12.24 -8.51 24.51
N ASP A 159 12.11 -8.26 25.81
CA ASP A 159 11.37 -9.08 26.75
C ASP A 159 10.25 -8.33 27.46
N VAL A 160 9.28 -9.10 27.93
CA VAL A 160 8.15 -8.62 28.71
C VAL A 160 8.15 -9.28 30.08
N ILE A 161 8.11 -8.44 31.09
CA ILE A 161 8.11 -8.77 32.50
C ILE A 161 6.92 -8.07 33.12
N VAL A 162 6.09 -8.83 33.82
CA VAL A 162 4.89 -8.31 34.51
C VAL A 162 5.03 -8.53 36.00
N THR A 163 4.58 -7.56 36.77
CA THR A 163 4.49 -7.64 38.22
C THR A 163 3.05 -7.46 38.66
N TRP A 164 2.61 -8.30 39.59
CA TRP A 164 1.31 -8.21 40.27
C TRP A 164 1.52 -8.02 41.77
N ASN A 165 0.50 -7.47 42.43
CA ASN A 165 0.45 -7.34 43.89
C ASN A 165 -0.19 -8.56 44.59
N ALA A 166 -0.64 -9.58 43.85
CA ALA A 166 -1.15 -10.83 44.43
C ALA A 166 -0.76 -12.06 43.60
N ARG A 167 -0.77 -13.24 44.24
CA ARG A 167 -0.34 -14.52 43.63
C ARG A 167 -1.33 -15.05 42.58
N LYS A 168 -2.63 -14.80 42.78
CA LYS A 168 -3.68 -15.10 41.80
C LYS A 168 -3.99 -13.80 41.05
N ALA A 169 -3.83 -13.82 39.74
CA ALA A 169 -4.07 -12.66 38.89
C ALA A 169 -4.84 -13.06 37.64
N ASP A 170 -5.50 -12.07 37.04
CA ASP A 170 -6.21 -12.21 35.77
C ASP A 170 -5.25 -12.28 34.58
N ASP A 171 -5.78 -12.69 33.42
CA ASP A 171 -5.09 -12.57 32.14
C ASP A 171 -4.69 -11.11 31.89
N VAL A 172 -3.48 -10.89 31.38
CA VAL A 172 -2.95 -9.56 31.09
C VAL A 172 -2.70 -9.42 29.60
N HIS A 173 -3.38 -8.47 28.96
CA HIS A 173 -3.10 -8.05 27.59
C HIS A 173 -2.05 -6.94 27.62
N ILE A 174 -1.03 -7.06 26.80
CA ILE A 174 0.10 -6.13 26.75
C ILE A 174 0.25 -5.63 25.33
N LEU A 175 0.35 -4.31 25.16
CA LEU A 175 0.57 -3.62 23.89
C LEU A 175 1.86 -2.81 23.97
N GLY A 176 2.80 -3.11 23.09
CA GLY A 176 4.02 -2.34 22.87
C GLY A 176 3.92 -1.52 21.59
N ILE A 177 4.41 -0.28 21.65
CA ILE A 177 4.49 0.64 20.51
C ILE A 177 5.93 1.09 20.37
N GLY A 178 6.50 0.98 19.18
CA GLY A 178 7.88 1.36 18.94
C GLY A 178 8.26 1.40 17.46
N LYS A 179 9.54 1.36 17.16
CA LYS A 179 10.09 1.21 15.81
C LYS A 179 11.04 0.02 15.74
N LEU A 180 11.19 -0.52 14.53
CA LEU A 180 12.30 -1.42 14.19
C LEU A 180 13.63 -0.67 14.17
#